data_AF-X1N073-F1
#
_entry.id   AF-X1N073-F1
#
_cell.length_a   1.000
_cell.length_b   1.000
_cell.length_c   1.000
_cell.angle_alpha   90.00
_cell.angle_beta   90.00
_cell.angle_gamma   90.00
#
_symmetry.space_group_name_H-M   'P 1'
#
loop_
_entity.id
_entity.type
_entity.pdbx_description
1 polymer ?
#
loop_
_entity_poly.entity_id
_entity_poly.type
_entity_poly.pdbx_seq_one_letter_code
_entity_poly.pdbx_strand_id
1 'polypeptide(L)'
;LIKALKSADNAFSDNNEFVSNYLSLRQNSLRFNPAAGKTIDDFRGTDSLDKFDIFARGWQLRKAWKLDPVLMRDLNETYGPINFSDPNTHLPMDWRHPDSHAIYWAVKGLQIAAKEDDREIEADETNTDRIVAHSLQNLFRNGKIFIYELSLPASSQDFSQQAGTQIYKEVFLRPDLRFFEPYNKSVLAILEKYEDDEDQSRYVSLQNGHRNMLKNAVFSFYQSGLTSATYWAFEKDWPNATIVKLEENFRSTANILAVADNLIAFNRNRKEKKLIPTKPPAGDVIVSVFEDESEEAQAVARQVKELTEKGVCLKDMAVFYRVNAMSRVLEEAFVQNKIPYQVVRGVEFYRRKEIRDLLAYLKILVNPDDEIALLRIINTPARGIG
;
A
#
# COMPACT_ATOMS: atom_id res chain seq x y z
N LEU A 1 -27.59 35.49 15.43
CA LEU A 1 -27.02 35.13 14.12
C LEU A 1 -28.04 35.11 12.98
N ILE A 2 -28.96 34.13 12.90
CA ILE A 2 -29.87 33.97 11.74
C ILE A 2 -30.64 35.26 11.41
N LYS A 3 -31.32 35.88 12.40
CA LYS A 3 -32.05 37.15 12.19
C LYS A 3 -31.14 38.28 11.69
N ALA A 4 -29.92 38.36 12.21
CA ALA A 4 -28.94 39.39 11.84
C ALA A 4 -28.43 39.21 10.41
N LEU A 5 -28.18 37.96 9.97
CA LEU A 5 -27.82 37.65 8.59
C LEU A 5 -28.97 37.96 7.61
N LYS A 6 -30.21 37.63 7.98
CA LYS A 6 -31.40 37.98 7.18
C LYS A 6 -31.60 39.49 7.00
N SER A 7 -31.25 40.29 8.01
CA SER A 7 -31.31 41.74 7.92
C SER A 7 -30.12 42.36 7.18
N ALA A 8 -28.98 41.66 7.13
CA ALA A 8 -27.75 42.18 6.54
C ALA A 8 -27.67 41.98 5.02
N ASP A 9 -28.29 40.92 4.48
CA ASP A 9 -28.29 40.63 3.04
C ASP A 9 -29.54 39.80 2.65
N ASN A 10 -30.20 40.23 1.56
CA ASN A 10 -31.38 39.56 1.00
C ASN A 10 -31.09 38.13 0.50
N ALA A 11 -29.83 37.80 0.21
CA ALA A 11 -29.41 36.43 -0.11
C ALA A 11 -29.73 35.42 1.01
N PHE A 12 -29.97 35.87 2.24
CA PHE A 12 -30.34 35.03 3.38
C PHE A 12 -31.87 34.96 3.62
N SER A 13 -32.70 35.58 2.78
CA SER A 13 -34.15 35.60 3.00
C SER A 13 -34.80 34.21 2.81
N ASP A 14 -34.35 33.42 1.82
CA ASP A 14 -34.83 32.06 1.57
C ASP A 14 -34.21 31.05 2.57
N ASN A 15 -35.08 30.31 3.26
CA ASN A 15 -34.68 29.26 4.18
C ASN A 15 -34.01 28.06 3.49
N ASN A 16 -34.37 27.75 2.24
CA ASN A 16 -33.85 26.58 1.52
C ASN A 16 -32.39 26.78 1.06
N GLU A 17 -32.04 28.02 0.74
CA GLU A 17 -30.69 28.41 0.30
C GLU A 17 -29.84 28.97 1.44
N PHE A 18 -30.44 29.30 2.59
CA PHE A 18 -29.77 29.96 3.72
C PHE A 18 -28.41 29.35 4.06
N VAL A 19 -28.36 28.03 4.26
CA VAL A 19 -27.14 27.32 4.67
C VAL A 19 -26.11 27.28 3.54
N SER A 20 -26.54 27.15 2.28
CA SER A 20 -25.66 27.20 1.11
C SER A 20 -25.01 28.57 0.95
N ASN A 21 -25.80 29.63 1.13
CA ASN A 21 -25.36 31.02 1.06
C ASN A 21 -24.45 31.34 2.26
N TYR A 22 -24.75 30.80 3.43
CA TYR A 22 -23.88 30.92 4.61
C TYR A 22 -22.50 30.29 4.39
N LEU A 23 -22.44 29.07 3.88
CA LEU A 23 -21.17 28.41 3.57
C LEU A 23 -20.38 29.16 2.49
N SER A 24 -21.08 29.68 1.48
CA SER A 24 -20.48 30.53 0.43
C SER A 24 -19.92 31.82 1.00
N LEU A 25 -20.64 32.48 1.93
CA LEU A 25 -20.17 33.68 2.64
C LEU A 25 -18.88 33.41 3.42
N ARG A 26 -18.78 32.23 4.05
CA ARG A 26 -17.59 31.82 4.80
C ARG A 26 -16.37 31.52 3.92
N GLN A 27 -16.57 31.15 2.66
CA GLN A 27 -15.50 30.89 1.70
C GLN A 27 -15.09 32.13 0.93
N ASN A 28 -16.05 32.96 0.52
CA ASN A 28 -15.83 34.17 -0.25
C ASN A 28 -16.84 35.25 0.17
N SER A 29 -16.43 36.10 1.11
CA SER A 29 -17.27 37.17 1.64
C SER A 29 -17.58 38.27 0.63
N LEU A 30 -16.76 38.43 -0.43
CA LEU A 30 -16.91 39.48 -1.44
C LEU A 30 -18.15 39.29 -2.33
N ARG A 31 -18.74 38.09 -2.35
CA ARG A 31 -19.96 37.78 -3.12
C ARG A 31 -21.23 38.36 -2.45
N PHE A 32 -21.14 38.77 -1.20
CA PHE A 32 -22.27 39.19 -0.37
C PHE A 32 -22.14 40.66 0.04
N ASN A 33 -23.23 41.25 0.53
CA ASN A 33 -23.20 42.57 1.12
C ASN A 33 -22.16 42.61 2.27
N PRO A 34 -21.26 43.60 2.32
CA PRO A 34 -20.26 43.73 3.39
C PRO A 34 -20.85 43.66 4.82
N ALA A 35 -22.11 44.08 5.00
CA ALA A 35 -22.82 43.96 6.27
C ALA A 35 -22.98 42.50 6.75
N ALA A 36 -23.10 41.55 5.83
CA ALA A 36 -23.17 40.12 6.17
C ALA A 36 -21.82 39.60 6.69
N GLY A 37 -20.70 40.01 6.09
CA GLY A 37 -19.36 39.70 6.58
C GLY A 37 -19.13 40.28 7.98
N LYS A 38 -19.52 41.54 8.19
CA LYS A 38 -19.46 42.19 9.51
C LYS A 38 -20.31 41.47 10.56
N THR A 39 -21.49 40.97 10.17
CA THR A 39 -22.33 40.17 11.07
C THR A 39 -21.64 38.88 11.52
N ILE A 40 -20.82 38.25 10.67
CA ILE A 40 -20.02 37.08 11.09
C ILE A 40 -18.95 37.52 12.09
N ASP A 41 -18.27 38.63 11.83
CA ASP A 41 -17.22 39.17 12.70
C ASP A 41 -17.77 39.56 14.08
N ASP A 42 -18.94 40.18 14.14
CA ASP A 42 -19.63 40.57 15.37
C ASP A 42 -20.02 39.35 16.24
N PHE A 43 -20.22 38.18 15.60
CA PHE A 43 -20.57 36.93 16.27
C PHE A 43 -19.35 36.00 16.50
N ARG A 44 -18.12 36.42 16.16
CA ARG A 44 -16.91 35.60 16.40
C ARG A 44 -16.71 35.31 17.88
N GLY A 45 -16.39 34.05 18.19
CA GLY A 45 -16.19 33.59 19.57
C GLY A 45 -17.50 33.40 20.36
N THR A 46 -18.66 33.55 19.72
CA THR A 46 -19.94 33.24 20.36
C THR A 46 -20.37 31.80 20.12
N ASP A 47 -20.93 31.16 21.14
CA ASP A 47 -21.50 29.80 21.06
C ASP A 47 -22.59 29.69 19.98
N SER A 48 -23.30 30.79 19.69
CA SER A 48 -24.28 30.86 18.61
C SER A 48 -23.67 30.66 17.22
N LEU A 49 -22.48 31.23 16.98
CA LEU A 49 -21.78 31.05 15.70
C LEU A 49 -21.21 29.64 15.60
N ASP A 50 -20.61 29.14 16.69
CA ASP A 50 -20.01 27.81 16.72
C ASP A 50 -21.05 26.70 16.48
N LYS A 51 -22.20 26.78 17.16
CA LYS A 51 -23.32 25.84 16.94
C LYS A 51 -23.84 25.90 15.50
N PHE A 52 -23.95 27.10 14.93
CA PHE A 52 -24.42 27.25 13.56
C PHE A 52 -23.39 26.77 12.54
N ASP A 53 -22.09 26.94 12.81
CA ASP A 53 -21.01 26.39 11.99
C ASP A 53 -21.04 24.85 11.97
N ILE A 54 -21.21 24.23 13.13
CA ILE A 54 -21.36 22.77 13.23
C ILE A 54 -22.61 22.32 12.47
N PHE A 55 -23.75 22.99 12.66
CA PHE A 55 -24.99 22.70 11.94
C PHE A 55 -24.81 22.82 10.43
N ALA A 56 -24.21 23.91 9.93
CA ALA A 56 -24.02 24.16 8.51
C ALA A 56 -23.10 23.12 7.86
N ARG A 57 -22.02 22.72 8.54
CA ARG A 57 -21.13 21.64 8.09
C ARG A 57 -21.86 20.29 8.06
N GLY A 58 -22.63 19.97 9.09
CA GLY A 58 -23.44 18.75 9.14
C GLY A 58 -24.51 18.70 8.04
N TRP A 59 -25.15 19.84 7.75
CA TRP A 59 -26.07 19.99 6.63
C TRP A 59 -25.37 19.78 5.29
N GLN A 60 -24.17 20.32 5.11
CA GLN A 60 -23.38 20.12 3.89
C GLN A 60 -23.04 18.65 3.68
N LEU A 61 -22.62 17.94 4.73
CA LEU A 61 -22.36 16.50 4.69
C LEU A 61 -23.60 15.72 4.22
N ARG A 62 -24.78 16.00 4.80
CA ARG A 62 -26.01 15.32 4.41
C ARG A 62 -26.49 15.67 3.01
N LYS A 63 -26.42 16.94 2.63
CA LYS A 63 -26.98 17.39 1.34
C LYS A 63 -26.08 17.01 0.17
N ALA A 64 -24.78 17.33 0.26
CA ALA A 64 -23.81 17.14 -0.82
C ALA A 64 -23.24 15.73 -0.86
N TRP A 65 -22.85 15.19 0.29
CA TRP A 65 -22.12 13.91 0.38
C TRP A 65 -23.02 12.73 0.77
N LYS A 66 -24.28 12.99 1.14
CA LYS A 66 -25.25 11.99 1.62
C LYS A 66 -24.77 11.21 2.87
N LEU A 67 -23.83 11.80 3.60
CA LEU A 67 -23.28 11.27 4.84
C LEU A 67 -24.01 11.87 6.03
N ASP A 68 -24.47 11.02 6.94
CA ASP A 68 -25.07 11.43 8.20
C ASP A 68 -23.99 11.49 9.31
N PRO A 69 -23.73 12.67 9.91
CA PRO A 69 -22.75 12.83 10.98
C PRO A 69 -22.93 11.91 12.19
N VAL A 70 -24.18 11.49 12.48
CA VAL A 70 -24.46 10.56 13.59
C VAL A 70 -23.85 9.19 13.29
N LEU A 71 -24.22 8.61 12.14
CA LEU A 71 -23.62 7.34 11.71
C LEU A 71 -22.10 7.45 11.53
N MET A 72 -21.58 8.57 11.03
CA MET A 72 -20.12 8.78 10.97
C MET A 72 -19.46 8.70 12.35
N ARG A 73 -20.07 9.27 13.39
CA ARG A 73 -19.56 9.19 14.77
C ARG A 73 -19.59 7.75 15.27
N ASP A 74 -20.72 7.07 15.10
CA ASP A 74 -20.87 5.69 15.59
C ASP A 74 -19.87 4.73 14.89
N LEU A 75 -19.60 4.96 13.61
CA LEU A 75 -18.55 4.25 12.87
C LEU A 75 -17.15 4.59 13.37
N ASN A 76 -16.87 5.84 13.78
CA ASN A 76 -15.58 6.18 14.38
C ASN A 76 -15.38 5.43 15.69
N GLU A 77 -16.42 5.30 16.51
CA GLU A 77 -16.37 4.57 17.78
C GLU A 77 -16.16 3.06 17.57
N THR A 78 -16.73 2.50 16.50
CA THR A 78 -16.64 1.06 16.20
C THR A 78 -15.36 0.69 15.45
N TYR A 79 -15.02 1.45 14.40
CA TYR A 79 -14.00 1.11 13.40
C TYR A 79 -12.80 2.06 13.42
N GLY A 80 -12.86 3.14 14.19
CA GLY A 80 -11.81 4.13 14.25
C GLY A 80 -10.50 3.60 14.84
N PRO A 81 -9.36 4.23 14.51
CA PRO A 81 -8.07 3.80 15.02
C PRO A 81 -8.01 3.93 16.54
N ILE A 82 -7.48 2.91 17.22
CA ILE A 82 -7.32 2.97 18.69
C ILE A 82 -6.33 4.06 19.10
N ASN A 83 -6.60 4.71 20.23
CA ASN A 83 -5.62 5.55 20.89
C ASN A 83 -4.63 4.65 21.65
N PHE A 84 -3.34 4.75 21.37
CA PHE A 84 -2.35 3.93 22.08
C PHE A 84 -2.21 4.29 23.56
N SER A 85 -2.55 5.52 23.95
CA SER A 85 -2.55 5.94 25.35
C SER A 85 -3.77 5.43 26.12
N ASP A 86 -4.86 5.09 25.43
CA ASP A 86 -6.05 4.50 26.02
C ASP A 86 -6.73 3.58 24.98
N PRO A 87 -6.56 2.25 25.10
CA PRO A 87 -7.07 1.30 24.12
C PRO A 87 -8.60 1.22 24.08
N ASN A 88 -9.31 1.83 25.03
CA ASN A 88 -10.77 1.94 25.02
C ASN A 88 -11.25 3.17 24.23
N THR A 89 -10.35 4.08 23.89
CA THR A 89 -10.67 5.28 23.13
C THR A 89 -10.37 5.07 21.65
N HIS A 90 -11.40 5.17 20.82
CA HIS A 90 -11.25 5.21 19.36
C HIS A 90 -11.16 6.65 18.87
N LEU A 91 -10.19 6.92 18.00
CA LEU A 91 -10.03 8.21 17.33
C LEU A 91 -10.93 8.24 16.07
N PRO A 92 -11.25 9.43 15.55
CA PRO A 92 -11.97 9.54 14.28
C PRO A 92 -11.20 8.90 13.12
N MET A 93 -11.93 8.18 12.25
CA MET A 93 -11.39 7.77 10.96
C MET A 93 -11.05 8.99 10.10
N ASP A 94 -10.07 8.85 9.21
CA ASP A 94 -9.78 9.88 8.23
C ASP A 94 -10.82 9.85 7.11
N TRP A 95 -11.87 10.67 7.24
CA TRP A 95 -12.95 10.78 6.27
C TRP A 95 -12.54 11.38 4.91
N ARG A 96 -11.24 11.66 4.69
CA ARG A 96 -10.69 11.94 3.35
C ARG A 96 -10.30 10.66 2.62
N HIS A 97 -10.15 9.54 3.34
CA HIS A 97 -9.78 8.25 2.80
C HIS A 97 -11.00 7.54 2.18
N PRO A 98 -10.90 7.01 0.94
CA PRO A 98 -12.03 6.36 0.27
C PRO A 98 -12.56 5.14 1.04
N ASP A 99 -11.68 4.35 1.67
CA ASP A 99 -12.10 3.19 2.46
C ASP A 99 -12.97 3.55 3.68
N SER A 100 -12.84 4.74 4.27
CA SER A 100 -13.76 5.19 5.33
C SER A 100 -15.18 5.42 4.79
N HIS A 101 -15.30 5.84 3.53
CA HIS A 101 -16.60 5.98 2.86
C HIS A 101 -17.17 4.62 2.48
N ALA A 102 -16.33 3.68 2.02
CA ALA A 102 -16.75 2.33 1.72
C ALA A 102 -17.33 1.62 2.95
N ILE A 103 -16.69 1.77 4.12
CA ILE A 103 -17.23 1.29 5.40
C ILE A 103 -18.59 1.92 5.69
N TYR A 104 -18.73 3.24 5.52
CA TYR A 104 -20.00 3.93 5.75
C TYR A 104 -21.14 3.34 4.93
N TRP A 105 -20.93 3.18 3.62
CA TRP A 105 -21.98 2.69 2.73
C TRP A 105 -22.27 1.19 2.93
N ALA A 106 -21.26 0.38 3.19
CA ALA A 106 -21.43 -1.03 3.49
C ALA A 106 -22.25 -1.23 4.78
N VAL A 107 -21.85 -0.57 5.88
CA VAL A 107 -22.58 -0.66 7.16
C VAL A 107 -23.99 -0.12 7.05
N LYS A 108 -24.20 0.98 6.32
CA LYS A 108 -25.54 1.51 6.07
C LYS A 108 -26.41 0.52 5.28
N GLY A 109 -25.84 -0.17 4.29
CA GLY A 109 -26.51 -1.24 3.55
C GLY A 109 -26.91 -2.39 4.48
N LEU A 110 -25.99 -2.87 5.30
CA LEU A 110 -26.22 -3.91 6.29
C LEU A 110 -27.30 -3.52 7.32
N GLN A 111 -27.29 -2.28 7.82
CA GLN A 111 -28.32 -1.77 8.74
C GLN A 111 -29.71 -1.67 8.12
N ILE A 112 -29.81 -1.53 6.79
CA ILE A 112 -31.09 -1.56 6.08
C ILE A 112 -31.54 -3.00 5.93
N ALA A 113 -30.62 -3.89 5.52
CA ALA A 113 -30.90 -5.31 5.32
C ALA A 113 -31.27 -6.02 6.64
N ALA A 114 -30.63 -5.66 7.76
CA ALA A 114 -30.88 -6.25 9.09
C ALA A 114 -32.22 -5.84 9.74
N LYS A 115 -33.03 -4.97 9.11
CA LYS A 115 -34.36 -4.58 9.64
C LYS A 115 -35.46 -5.60 9.34
N GLU A 116 -35.15 -6.61 8.55
CA GLU A 116 -36.04 -7.73 8.25
C GLU A 116 -35.66 -8.89 9.18
N ASP A 117 -36.46 -9.13 10.22
CA ASP A 117 -36.28 -10.27 11.14
C ASP A 117 -36.52 -11.61 10.40
N ASP A 118 -35.81 -12.67 10.82
CA ASP A 118 -35.97 -14.06 10.34
C ASP A 118 -35.68 -14.31 8.83
N ARG A 119 -34.70 -13.62 8.23
CA ARG A 119 -34.25 -13.92 6.85
C ARG A 119 -32.92 -14.68 6.80
N GLU A 120 -32.80 -15.56 5.80
CA GLU A 120 -31.55 -16.24 5.47
C GLU A 120 -30.47 -15.24 5.03
N ILE A 121 -29.21 -15.53 5.36
CA ILE A 121 -28.10 -14.66 4.98
C ILE A 121 -27.82 -14.82 3.48
N GLU A 122 -28.01 -13.76 2.73
CA GLU A 122 -27.77 -13.72 1.29
C GLU A 122 -26.28 -13.53 0.95
N ALA A 123 -25.87 -13.97 -0.24
CA ALA A 123 -24.49 -13.82 -0.70
C ALA A 123 -24.04 -12.35 -0.79
N ASP A 124 -24.97 -11.42 -1.07
CA ASP A 124 -24.71 -9.98 -1.13
C ASP A 124 -24.35 -9.40 0.24
N GLU A 125 -24.89 -9.99 1.31
CA GLU A 125 -24.56 -9.61 2.68
C GLU A 125 -23.13 -10.01 3.03
N THR A 126 -22.72 -11.23 2.66
CA THR A 126 -21.33 -11.70 2.80
C THR A 126 -20.37 -10.80 2.01
N ASN A 127 -20.73 -10.41 0.80
CA ASN A 127 -19.93 -9.49 -0.01
C ASN A 127 -19.83 -8.10 0.62
N THR A 128 -20.90 -7.63 1.26
CA THR A 128 -20.93 -6.33 1.95
C THR A 128 -20.07 -6.35 3.22
N ASP A 129 -20.12 -7.42 4.02
CA ASP A 129 -19.22 -7.61 5.16
C ASP A 129 -17.75 -7.66 4.73
N ARG A 130 -17.46 -8.28 3.57
CA ARG A 130 -16.11 -8.26 2.98
C ARG A 130 -15.65 -6.85 2.59
N ILE A 131 -16.55 -5.96 2.16
CA ILE A 131 -16.20 -4.56 1.88
C ILE A 131 -15.71 -3.88 3.18
N VAL A 132 -16.41 -4.08 4.30
CA VAL A 132 -15.98 -3.53 5.60
C VAL A 132 -14.62 -4.10 5.98
N ALA A 133 -14.44 -5.42 5.91
CA ALA A 133 -13.20 -6.08 6.26
C ALA A 133 -12.03 -5.58 5.39
N HIS A 134 -12.18 -5.56 4.06
CA HIS A 134 -11.14 -5.09 3.14
C HIS A 134 -10.82 -3.61 3.32
N SER A 135 -11.82 -2.78 3.57
CA SER A 135 -11.63 -1.34 3.81
C SER A 135 -10.80 -1.10 5.07
N LEU A 136 -11.06 -1.84 6.15
CA LEU A 136 -10.24 -1.82 7.37
C LEU A 136 -8.80 -2.30 7.11
N GLN A 137 -8.61 -3.32 6.26
CA GLN A 137 -7.26 -3.75 5.85
C GLN A 137 -6.52 -2.64 5.10
N ASN A 138 -7.20 -1.92 4.22
CA ASN A 138 -6.61 -0.81 3.48
C ASN A 138 -6.27 0.36 4.40
N LEU A 139 -7.13 0.69 5.38
CA LEU A 139 -6.84 1.70 6.40
C LEU A 139 -5.65 1.29 7.28
N PHE A 140 -5.49 0.00 7.60
CA PHE A 140 -4.27 -0.48 8.26
C PHE A 140 -3.02 -0.27 7.40
N ARG A 141 -3.09 -0.56 6.09
CA ARG A 141 -1.93 -0.47 5.18
C ARG A 141 -1.58 0.95 4.76
N ASN A 142 -2.57 1.83 4.60
CA ASN A 142 -2.45 3.11 3.91
C ASN A 142 -3.26 4.25 4.56
N GLY A 143 -3.84 4.03 5.75
CA GLY A 143 -4.83 4.95 6.33
C GLY A 143 -4.31 6.32 6.76
N LYS A 144 -2.99 6.55 6.84
CA LYS A 144 -2.44 7.90 7.07
C LYS A 144 -2.22 8.62 5.75
N ILE A 145 -2.99 9.69 5.52
CA ILE A 145 -2.82 10.60 4.38
C ILE A 145 -1.95 11.79 4.77
N PHE A 146 -0.82 11.95 4.09
CA PHE A 146 0.04 13.13 4.15
C PHE A 146 -0.03 13.89 2.83
N ILE A 147 -0.23 15.19 2.91
CA ILE A 147 -0.20 16.08 1.74
C ILE A 147 0.99 17.00 1.92
N TYR A 148 2.00 16.87 1.06
CA TYR A 148 3.17 17.74 1.05
C TYR A 148 3.09 18.72 -0.09
N GLU A 149 3.49 19.96 0.18
CA GLU A 149 3.72 20.98 -0.83
C GLU A 149 5.22 20.99 -1.15
N LEU A 150 5.58 20.42 -2.29
CA LEU A 150 6.95 20.36 -2.76
C LEU A 150 7.21 21.56 -3.67
N SER A 151 8.12 22.44 -3.26
CA SER A 151 8.58 23.55 -4.09
C SER A 151 9.76 23.07 -4.93
N LEU A 152 9.52 22.78 -6.20
CA LEU A 152 10.59 22.42 -7.13
C LEU A 152 10.93 23.62 -8.03
N PRO A 153 12.22 23.84 -8.35
CA PRO A 153 12.58 24.74 -9.43
C PRO A 153 11.92 24.23 -10.71
N ALA A 154 11.25 25.10 -11.46
CA ALA A 154 10.73 24.72 -12.77
C ALA A 154 11.87 24.13 -13.61
N SER A 155 11.71 22.90 -14.09
CA SER A 155 12.69 22.30 -14.98
C SER A 155 12.75 23.11 -16.26
N SER A 156 13.95 23.59 -16.59
CA SER A 156 14.28 24.25 -17.84
C SER A 156 14.19 23.26 -19.02
N GLN A 157 12.97 22.96 -19.48
CA GLN A 157 12.77 22.34 -20.80
C GLN A 157 12.37 23.36 -21.87
N ASP A 158 11.98 24.58 -21.45
CA ASP A 158 11.75 25.71 -22.36
C ASP A 158 12.72 26.85 -22.05
N PHE A 159 13.60 27.16 -23.00
CA PHE A 159 14.62 28.21 -22.92
C PHE A 159 14.05 29.65 -22.89
N SER A 160 12.73 29.83 -22.80
CA SER A 160 12.06 31.13 -22.96
C SER A 160 11.26 31.61 -21.75
N GLN A 161 11.26 30.91 -20.60
CA GLN A 161 10.54 31.38 -19.41
C GLN A 161 11.42 31.49 -18.18
N GLN A 162 11.26 32.61 -17.47
CA GLN A 162 11.95 32.92 -16.22
C GLN A 162 11.75 31.79 -15.20
N ALA A 163 12.83 31.48 -14.46
CA ALA A 163 12.83 30.48 -13.40
C ALA A 163 11.81 30.83 -12.29
N GLY A 164 10.61 30.25 -12.39
CA GLY A 164 9.60 30.25 -11.34
C GLY A 164 9.72 28.98 -10.48
N THR A 165 9.45 29.09 -9.19
CA THR A 165 9.25 27.93 -8.32
C THR A 165 7.84 27.40 -8.54
N GLN A 166 7.71 26.12 -8.93
CA GLN A 166 6.40 25.49 -9.07
C GLN A 166 6.10 24.65 -7.82
N ILE A 167 4.95 24.90 -7.19
CA ILE A 167 4.50 24.16 -6.02
C ILE A 167 3.68 22.97 -6.49
N TYR A 168 4.18 21.77 -6.23
CA TYR A 168 3.48 20.50 -6.45
C TYR A 168 2.83 20.04 -5.15
N LYS A 169 1.59 19.55 -5.23
CA LYS A 169 0.93 18.86 -4.11
C LYS A 169 1.02 17.36 -4.35
N GLU A 170 1.82 16.69 -3.52
CA GLU A 170 1.93 15.22 -3.57
C GLU A 170 1.23 14.59 -2.36
N VAL A 171 0.53 13.49 -2.61
CA VAL A 171 -0.20 12.72 -1.60
C VAL A 171 0.59 11.45 -1.31
N PHE A 172 0.95 11.26 -0.04
CA PHE A 172 1.61 10.06 0.45
C PHE A 172 0.70 9.32 1.41
N LEU A 173 0.62 8.00 1.22
CA LEU A 173 -0.09 7.09 2.10
C LEU A 173 0.91 6.32 2.95
N ARG A 174 0.62 6.14 4.24
CA ARG A 174 1.41 5.30 5.14
C ARG A 174 0.52 4.36 5.96
N PRO A 175 1.07 3.24 6.44
CA PRO A 175 0.38 2.36 7.37
C PRO A 175 -0.07 3.08 8.64
N ASP A 176 -1.25 2.71 9.11
CA ASP A 176 -1.77 3.10 10.42
C ASP A 176 -2.08 1.86 11.26
N LEU A 177 -1.10 1.50 12.09
CA LEU A 177 -1.15 0.29 12.91
C LEU A 177 -2.29 0.30 13.93
N ARG A 178 -2.84 1.47 14.23
CA ARG A 178 -4.00 1.64 15.13
C ARG A 178 -5.28 1.01 14.60
N PHE A 179 -5.35 0.68 13.31
CA PHE A 179 -6.47 -0.04 12.74
C PHE A 179 -6.38 -1.57 12.89
N PHE A 180 -5.28 -2.11 13.41
CA PHE A 180 -5.14 -3.57 13.57
C PHE A 180 -6.21 -4.15 14.50
N GLU A 181 -6.42 -3.54 15.66
CA GLU A 181 -7.39 -4.02 16.65
C GLU A 181 -8.85 -3.86 16.17
N PRO A 182 -9.29 -2.68 15.65
CA PRO A 182 -10.60 -2.54 15.03
C PRO A 182 -10.84 -3.53 13.89
N TYR A 183 -9.84 -3.74 13.03
CA TYR A 183 -9.90 -4.77 11.98
C TYR A 183 -10.13 -6.16 12.57
N ASN A 184 -9.31 -6.57 13.53
CA ASN A 184 -9.37 -7.91 14.11
C ASN A 184 -10.72 -8.18 14.79
N LYS A 185 -11.20 -7.25 15.63
CA LYS A 185 -12.50 -7.37 16.30
C LYS A 185 -13.65 -7.46 15.30
N SER A 186 -13.64 -6.60 14.27
CA SER A 186 -14.70 -6.57 13.26
C SER A 186 -14.79 -7.87 12.47
N VAL A 187 -13.64 -8.44 12.10
CA VAL A 187 -13.61 -9.70 11.35
C VAL A 187 -13.99 -10.89 12.21
N LEU A 188 -13.65 -10.89 13.50
CA LEU A 188 -14.12 -11.93 14.42
C LEU A 188 -15.64 -11.89 14.59
N ALA A 189 -16.24 -10.70 14.73
CA ALA A 189 -17.69 -10.55 14.77
C ALA A 189 -18.37 -10.99 13.45
N ILE A 190 -17.73 -10.71 12.31
CA ILE A 190 -18.18 -11.24 11.02
C ILE A 190 -18.09 -12.77 11.01
N LEU A 191 -16.99 -13.37 11.46
CA LEU A 191 -16.85 -14.83 11.47
C LEU A 191 -17.90 -15.50 12.36
N GLU A 192 -18.17 -14.96 13.54
CA GLU A 192 -19.22 -15.42 14.45
C GLU A 192 -20.60 -15.39 13.77
N LYS A 193 -20.92 -14.33 13.03
CA LYS A 193 -22.17 -14.22 12.25
C LYS A 193 -22.36 -15.35 11.23
N TYR A 194 -21.29 -15.91 10.66
CA TYR A 194 -21.37 -16.95 9.63
C TYR A 194 -20.98 -18.35 10.14
N GLU A 195 -20.78 -18.54 11.44
CA GLU A 195 -20.31 -19.82 12.01
C GLU A 195 -21.32 -20.95 11.76
N ASP A 196 -22.61 -20.65 11.96
CA ASP A 196 -23.72 -21.57 11.81
C ASP A 196 -24.43 -21.47 10.43
N ASP A 197 -23.87 -20.77 9.44
CA ASP A 197 -24.43 -20.68 8.08
C ASP A 197 -24.43 -22.08 7.42
N GLU A 198 -25.53 -22.43 6.72
CA GLU A 198 -25.65 -23.69 5.98
C GLU A 198 -24.54 -23.81 4.90
N ASP A 199 -24.17 -22.69 4.26
CA ASP A 199 -23.10 -22.62 3.27
C ASP A 199 -21.74 -22.33 3.94
N GLN A 200 -21.15 -23.40 4.49
CA GLN A 200 -19.84 -23.37 5.13
C GLN A 200 -18.70 -22.83 4.24
N SER A 201 -18.87 -22.78 2.90
CA SER A 201 -17.85 -22.21 2.02
C SER A 201 -17.59 -20.72 2.27
N ARG A 202 -18.61 -19.98 2.74
CA ARG A 202 -18.53 -18.55 3.06
C ARG A 202 -17.67 -18.30 4.29
N TYR A 203 -17.92 -19.06 5.36
CA TYR A 203 -17.13 -19.02 6.59
C TYR A 203 -15.65 -19.32 6.31
N VAL A 204 -15.38 -20.42 5.60
CA VAL A 204 -14.01 -20.83 5.24
C VAL A 204 -13.29 -19.75 4.43
N SER A 205 -13.98 -19.09 3.50
CA SER A 205 -13.43 -18.00 2.71
C SER A 205 -13.04 -16.80 3.58
N LEU A 206 -13.93 -16.37 4.49
CA LEU A 206 -13.68 -15.27 5.42
C LEU A 206 -12.51 -15.59 6.37
N GLN A 207 -12.48 -16.80 6.91
CA GLN A 207 -11.43 -17.27 7.82
C GLN A 207 -10.06 -17.27 7.13
N ASN A 208 -9.99 -17.75 5.89
CA ASN A 208 -8.77 -17.70 5.09
C ASN A 208 -8.31 -16.25 4.83
N GLY A 209 -9.25 -15.34 4.53
CA GLY A 209 -8.97 -13.92 4.37
C GLY A 209 -8.36 -13.30 5.62
N HIS A 210 -8.92 -13.58 6.80
CA HIS A 210 -8.41 -13.14 8.10
C HIS A 210 -7.01 -13.67 8.38
N ARG A 211 -6.79 -14.99 8.22
CA ARG A 211 -5.48 -15.61 8.42
C ARG A 211 -4.41 -15.00 7.51
N ASN A 212 -4.76 -14.76 6.25
CA ASN A 212 -3.84 -14.13 5.29
C ASN A 212 -3.50 -12.69 5.69
N MET A 213 -4.48 -11.92 6.19
CA MET A 213 -4.22 -10.58 6.68
C MET A 213 -3.33 -10.57 7.92
N LEU A 214 -3.57 -11.45 8.90
CA LEU A 214 -2.74 -11.56 10.10
C LEU A 214 -1.28 -11.88 9.73
N LYS A 215 -1.08 -12.84 8.82
CA LYS A 215 0.24 -13.15 8.26
C LYS A 215 0.87 -11.92 7.60
N ASN A 216 0.14 -11.21 6.75
CA ASN A 216 0.64 -10.02 6.06
C ASN A 216 0.93 -8.86 7.02
N ALA A 217 0.15 -8.70 8.08
CA ALA A 217 0.39 -7.71 9.13
C ALA A 217 1.73 -7.99 9.81
N VAL A 218 1.98 -9.25 10.24
CA VAL A 218 3.27 -9.68 10.82
C VAL A 218 4.43 -9.42 9.85
N PHE A 219 4.27 -9.74 8.55
CA PHE A 219 5.28 -9.41 7.55
C PHE A 219 5.50 -7.91 7.40
N SER A 220 4.44 -7.10 7.44
CA SER A 220 4.52 -5.65 7.35
C SER A 220 5.25 -5.06 8.56
N PHE A 221 5.00 -5.58 9.76
CA PHE A 221 5.76 -5.22 10.97
C PHE A 221 7.23 -5.60 10.83
N TYR A 222 7.53 -6.82 10.37
CA TYR A 222 8.89 -7.30 10.14
C TYR A 222 9.64 -6.46 9.11
N GLN A 223 9.02 -6.17 7.95
CA GLN A 223 9.61 -5.37 6.87
C GLN A 223 9.77 -3.90 7.27
N SER A 224 8.82 -3.35 8.01
CA SER A 224 8.95 -2.02 8.60
C SER A 224 10.19 -1.96 9.51
N GLY A 225 10.48 -3.03 10.25
CA GLY A 225 11.70 -3.14 11.04
C GLY A 225 13.01 -3.21 10.26
N LEU A 226 12.98 -3.54 8.96
CA LEU A 226 14.18 -3.54 8.10
C LEU A 226 14.55 -2.13 7.61
N THR A 227 13.62 -1.19 7.66
CA THR A 227 13.90 0.22 7.37
C THR A 227 14.28 0.90 8.67
N SER A 228 15.56 1.29 8.81
CA SER A 228 16.11 1.78 10.07
C SER A 228 15.21 2.84 10.72
N ALA A 229 14.74 3.82 9.94
CA ALA A 229 13.91 4.93 10.41
C ALA A 229 12.59 4.49 11.08
N THR A 230 11.95 3.42 10.59
CA THR A 230 10.65 2.98 11.11
C THR A 230 10.80 2.15 12.40
N TYR A 231 11.90 1.40 12.52
CA TYR A 231 12.17 0.60 13.71
C TYR A 231 12.54 1.46 14.94
N TRP A 232 13.32 2.53 14.76
CA TRP A 232 13.62 3.48 15.84
C TRP A 232 12.40 4.33 16.23
N ALA A 233 11.53 4.65 15.26
CA ALA A 233 10.24 5.28 15.54
C ALA A 233 9.34 4.37 16.38
N PHE A 234 9.42 3.05 16.21
CA PHE A 234 8.59 2.12 16.97
C PHE A 234 8.82 2.20 18.49
N GLU A 235 10.06 2.11 18.95
CA GLU A 235 10.31 2.22 20.40
C GLU A 235 9.95 3.60 20.97
N LYS A 236 10.03 4.66 20.14
CA LYS A 236 9.63 6.01 20.53
C LYS A 236 8.11 6.16 20.61
N ASP A 237 7.39 5.60 19.65
CA ASP A 237 5.94 5.67 19.54
C ASP A 237 5.26 4.69 20.52
N TRP A 238 5.95 3.59 20.87
CA TRP A 238 5.48 2.54 21.78
C TRP A 238 6.53 2.22 22.88
N PRO A 239 6.74 3.13 23.86
CA PRO A 239 7.76 2.96 24.91
C PRO A 239 7.49 1.76 25.83
N ASN A 240 6.24 1.31 25.93
CA ASN A 240 5.83 0.16 26.76
C ASN A 240 5.74 -1.16 25.96
N ALA A 241 6.17 -1.19 24.70
CA ALA A 241 6.08 -2.41 23.89
C ALA A 241 7.02 -3.51 24.42
N THR A 242 6.51 -4.75 24.50
CA THR A 242 7.35 -5.92 24.76
C THR A 242 8.16 -6.26 23.51
N ILE A 243 9.48 -6.18 23.61
CA ILE A 243 10.39 -6.53 22.52
C ILE A 243 10.76 -8.01 22.62
N VAL A 244 10.27 -8.81 21.67
CA VAL A 244 10.66 -10.23 21.54
C VAL A 244 11.68 -10.37 20.42
N LYS A 245 12.89 -10.84 20.74
CA LYS A 245 13.95 -11.09 19.77
C LYS A 245 13.93 -12.56 19.35
N LEU A 246 13.71 -12.80 18.06
CA LEU A 246 13.83 -14.14 17.47
C LEU A 246 15.29 -14.36 17.02
N GLU A 247 16.09 -15.01 17.85
CA GLU A 247 17.53 -15.16 17.66
C GLU A 247 17.92 -16.49 17.00
N GLU A 248 17.08 -17.52 17.10
CA GLU A 248 17.37 -18.83 16.52
C GLU A 248 17.21 -18.83 15.00
N ASN A 249 18.24 -19.28 14.29
CA ASN A 249 18.25 -19.41 12.83
C ASN A 249 18.13 -20.89 12.43
N PHE A 250 16.98 -21.23 11.85
CA PHE A 250 16.67 -22.57 11.36
C PHE A 250 17.01 -22.80 9.88
N ARG A 251 17.51 -21.78 9.17
CA ARG A 251 17.75 -21.86 7.72
C ARG A 251 19.19 -22.26 7.41
N SER A 252 20.15 -21.53 7.96
CA SER A 252 21.56 -21.56 7.55
C SER A 252 22.42 -22.39 8.50
N THR A 253 23.54 -22.89 7.99
CA THR A 253 24.58 -23.55 8.80
C THR A 253 25.34 -22.52 9.64
N ALA A 254 26.04 -22.98 10.67
CA ALA A 254 26.83 -22.11 11.54
C ALA A 254 27.89 -21.29 10.77
N ASN A 255 28.53 -21.87 9.74
CA ASN A 255 29.55 -21.20 8.92
C ASN A 255 28.98 -20.00 8.15
N ILE A 256 27.86 -20.18 7.46
CA ILE A 256 27.18 -19.10 6.74
C ILE A 256 26.73 -18.00 7.70
N LEU A 257 26.19 -18.42 8.86
CA LEU A 257 25.70 -17.47 9.87
C LEU A 257 26.84 -16.62 10.46
N ALA A 258 28.00 -17.24 10.73
CA ALA A 258 29.18 -16.54 11.23
C ALA A 258 29.68 -15.47 10.24
N VAL A 259 29.75 -15.78 8.94
CA VAL A 259 30.13 -14.79 7.91
C VAL A 259 29.12 -13.64 7.86
N ALA A 260 27.82 -13.97 7.88
CA ALA A 260 26.77 -12.95 7.88
C ALA A 260 26.86 -12.04 9.12
N ASP A 261 27.01 -12.61 10.32
CA ASP A 261 27.13 -11.87 11.59
C ASP A 261 28.36 -10.95 11.63
N ASN A 262 29.49 -11.40 11.09
CA ASN A 262 30.70 -10.58 10.97
C ASN A 262 30.50 -9.41 9.99
N LEU A 263 29.86 -9.64 8.84
CA LEU A 263 29.58 -8.60 7.86
C LEU A 263 28.60 -7.55 8.41
N ILE A 264 27.54 -7.98 9.07
CA ILE A 264 26.49 -7.09 9.57
C ILE A 264 26.92 -6.28 10.81
N ALA A 265 28.04 -6.63 11.45
CA ALA A 265 28.62 -5.89 12.58
C ALA A 265 29.15 -4.50 12.18
N PHE A 266 29.50 -4.29 10.90
CA PHE A 266 30.00 -2.99 10.41
C PHE A 266 28.90 -1.93 10.22
N ASN A 267 27.62 -2.30 10.31
CA ASN A 267 26.50 -1.36 10.15
C ASN A 267 26.33 -0.48 11.40
N ARG A 268 26.47 0.84 11.22
CA ARG A 268 26.41 1.83 12.33
C ARG A 268 25.01 1.99 12.93
N ASN A 269 23.96 1.94 12.11
CA ASN A 269 22.58 2.17 12.55
C ASN A 269 21.84 0.83 12.71
N ARG A 270 22.30 0.02 13.67
CA ARG A 270 21.76 -1.32 13.94
C ARG A 270 21.45 -1.49 15.43
N LYS A 271 20.41 -2.28 15.71
CA LYS A 271 20.12 -2.81 17.03
C LYS A 271 20.80 -4.15 17.22
N GLU A 272 21.42 -4.34 18.38
CA GLU A 272 22.12 -5.57 18.70
C GLU A 272 21.15 -6.75 18.72
N LYS A 273 21.46 -7.72 17.86
CA LYS A 273 20.76 -8.98 17.71
C LYS A 273 21.79 -10.01 17.28
N LYS A 274 21.97 -11.06 18.07
CA LYS A 274 22.85 -12.18 17.74
C LYS A 274 21.99 -13.29 17.15
N LEU A 275 22.41 -13.90 16.04
CA LEU A 275 21.73 -15.07 15.51
C LEU A 275 22.42 -16.33 16.01
N ILE A 276 21.63 -17.29 16.49
CA ILE A 276 22.12 -18.56 17.04
C ILE A 276 21.82 -19.65 15.99
N PRO A 277 22.84 -20.34 15.46
CA PRO A 277 22.61 -21.40 14.47
C PRO A 277 22.02 -22.62 15.16
N THR A 278 20.93 -23.18 14.61
CA THR A 278 20.37 -24.47 15.08
C THR A 278 20.88 -25.66 14.26
N LYS A 279 21.49 -25.39 13.10
CA LYS A 279 22.13 -26.40 12.24
C LYS A 279 23.63 -26.50 12.56
N PRO A 280 24.22 -27.71 12.47
CA PRO A 280 25.65 -27.88 12.68
C PRO A 280 26.48 -27.12 11.63
N PRO A 281 27.75 -26.82 11.93
CA PRO A 281 28.74 -26.38 10.95
C PRO A 281 28.78 -27.33 9.75
N ALA A 282 28.68 -26.79 8.53
CA ALA A 282 28.77 -27.56 7.30
C ALA A 282 29.10 -26.65 6.11
N GLY A 283 30.08 -27.09 5.33
CA GLY A 283 30.61 -26.38 4.16
C GLY A 283 31.33 -25.08 4.53
N ASP A 284 32.25 -24.67 3.66
CA ASP A 284 32.92 -23.39 3.78
C ASP A 284 32.29 -22.36 2.84
N VAL A 285 32.32 -21.10 3.26
CA VAL A 285 31.96 -19.97 2.40
C VAL A 285 33.18 -19.64 1.55
N ILE A 286 33.06 -19.87 0.25
CA ILE A 286 34.16 -19.69 -0.70
C ILE A 286 34.03 -18.31 -1.37
N VAL A 287 35.14 -17.59 -1.41
CA VAL A 287 35.27 -16.34 -2.18
C VAL A 287 36.27 -16.60 -3.29
N SER A 288 35.83 -16.42 -4.53
CA SER A 288 36.65 -16.56 -5.72
C SER A 288 36.77 -15.20 -6.41
N VAL A 289 37.94 -14.91 -6.96
CA VAL A 289 38.21 -13.69 -7.73
C VAL A 289 38.55 -14.12 -9.16
N PHE A 290 37.98 -13.40 -10.13
CA PHE A 290 38.15 -13.66 -11.55
C PHE A 290 38.64 -12.39 -12.24
N GLU A 291 39.26 -12.53 -13.40
CA GLU A 291 39.79 -11.39 -14.16
C GLU A 291 38.67 -10.56 -14.78
N ASP A 292 37.61 -11.22 -15.26
CA ASP A 292 36.46 -10.57 -15.88
C ASP A 292 35.13 -11.29 -15.58
N GLU A 293 34.02 -10.63 -15.99
CA GLU A 293 32.65 -11.13 -15.78
C GLU A 293 32.34 -12.42 -16.56
N SER A 294 33.01 -12.65 -17.69
CA SER A 294 32.81 -13.84 -18.51
C SER A 294 33.46 -15.05 -17.86
N GLU A 295 34.67 -14.90 -17.33
CA GLU A 295 35.36 -15.91 -16.56
C GLU A 295 34.57 -16.29 -15.29
N GLU A 296 34.07 -15.30 -14.55
CA GLU A 296 33.19 -15.50 -13.39
C GLU A 296 31.95 -16.32 -13.78
N ALA A 297 31.25 -15.92 -14.84
CA ALA A 297 30.04 -16.60 -15.28
C ALA A 297 30.30 -18.06 -15.72
N GLN A 298 31.42 -18.30 -16.43
CA GLN A 298 31.82 -19.65 -16.82
C GLN A 298 32.22 -20.49 -15.60
N ALA A 299 32.89 -19.89 -14.61
CA ALA A 299 33.23 -20.58 -13.37
C ALA A 299 31.97 -20.98 -12.59
N VAL A 300 30.97 -20.09 -12.49
CA VAL A 300 29.67 -20.40 -11.89
C VAL A 300 28.97 -21.54 -12.65
N ALA A 301 28.96 -21.49 -14.00
CA ALA A 301 28.37 -22.57 -14.81
C ALA A 301 29.06 -23.92 -14.59
N ARG A 302 30.40 -23.95 -14.52
CA ARG A 302 31.18 -25.16 -14.17
C ARG A 302 30.78 -25.68 -12.79
N GLN A 303 30.70 -24.81 -11.80
CA GLN A 303 30.36 -25.21 -10.43
C GLN A 303 28.93 -25.78 -10.32
N VAL A 304 27.95 -25.16 -11.00
CA VAL A 304 26.58 -25.69 -11.08
C VAL A 304 26.57 -27.09 -11.69
N LYS A 305 27.34 -27.30 -12.76
CA LYS A 305 27.44 -28.60 -13.42
C LYS A 305 28.08 -29.66 -12.51
N GLU A 306 29.19 -29.35 -11.86
CA GLU A 306 29.85 -30.24 -10.90
C GLU A 306 28.93 -30.63 -9.74
N LEU A 307 28.14 -29.70 -9.21
CA LEU A 307 27.17 -29.97 -8.15
C LEU A 307 26.01 -30.83 -8.66
N THR A 308 25.58 -30.62 -9.91
CA THR A 308 24.54 -31.44 -10.54
C THR A 308 25.03 -32.87 -10.78
N GLU A 309 26.29 -33.05 -11.20
CA GLU A 309 26.94 -34.36 -11.33
C GLU A 309 27.07 -35.08 -9.98
N LYS A 310 27.21 -34.33 -8.88
CA LYS A 310 27.16 -34.84 -7.49
C LYS A 310 25.75 -35.10 -6.97
N GLY A 311 24.71 -34.89 -7.79
CA GLY A 311 23.32 -35.20 -7.48
C GLY A 311 22.50 -34.07 -6.84
N VAL A 312 23.04 -32.85 -6.75
CA VAL A 312 22.28 -31.69 -6.25
C VAL A 312 21.30 -31.23 -7.33
N CYS A 313 20.03 -31.02 -6.95
CA CYS A 313 19.02 -30.59 -7.91
C CYS A 313 19.20 -29.11 -8.26
N LEU A 314 19.04 -28.76 -9.55
CA LEU A 314 19.14 -27.37 -10.02
C LEU A 314 18.18 -26.42 -9.29
N LYS A 315 17.00 -26.90 -8.87
CA LYS A 315 16.00 -26.11 -8.12
C LYS A 315 16.47 -25.68 -6.73
N ASP A 316 17.49 -26.36 -6.19
CA ASP A 316 18.06 -26.08 -4.88
C ASP A 316 19.25 -25.11 -4.97
N MET A 317 19.59 -24.66 -6.18
CA MET A 317 20.66 -23.70 -6.45
C MET A 317 20.07 -22.34 -6.84
N ALA A 318 20.69 -21.26 -6.38
CA ALA A 318 20.31 -19.89 -6.73
C ALA A 318 21.54 -19.01 -6.91
N VAL A 319 21.52 -18.15 -7.92
CA VAL A 319 22.56 -17.14 -8.19
C VAL A 319 21.97 -15.76 -7.94
N PHE A 320 22.59 -15.00 -7.04
CA PHE A 320 22.17 -13.64 -6.70
C PHE A 320 23.13 -12.62 -7.28
N TYR A 321 22.60 -11.54 -7.83
CA TYR A 321 23.36 -10.43 -8.39
C TYR A 321 22.72 -9.09 -8.02
N ARG A 322 23.49 -8.00 -8.07
CA ARG A 322 23.07 -6.70 -7.55
C ARG A 322 22.18 -5.91 -8.53
N VAL A 323 22.40 -6.05 -9.83
CA VAL A 323 21.74 -5.30 -10.90
C VAL A 323 21.33 -6.25 -12.02
N ASN A 324 20.14 -6.07 -12.59
CA ASN A 324 19.60 -6.96 -13.64
C ASN A 324 20.46 -7.03 -14.92
N ALA A 325 21.33 -6.05 -15.18
CA ALA A 325 22.26 -6.11 -16.31
C ALA A 325 23.29 -7.26 -16.19
N MET A 326 23.64 -7.65 -14.95
CA MET A 326 24.58 -8.74 -14.67
C MET A 326 24.00 -10.12 -15.00
N SER A 327 22.68 -10.25 -15.18
CA SER A 327 22.07 -11.53 -15.53
C SER A 327 22.55 -12.03 -16.90
N ARG A 328 22.83 -11.12 -17.84
CA ARG A 328 23.10 -11.45 -19.24
C ARG A 328 24.28 -12.42 -19.39
N VAL A 329 25.42 -12.11 -18.76
CA VAL A 329 26.65 -12.90 -18.91
C VAL A 329 26.49 -14.30 -18.29
N LEU A 330 25.77 -14.39 -17.16
CA LEU A 330 25.38 -15.66 -16.54
C LEU A 330 24.42 -16.47 -17.42
N GLU A 331 23.40 -15.82 -17.99
CA GLU A 331 22.44 -16.44 -18.91
C GLU A 331 23.16 -17.01 -20.15
N GLU A 332 24.07 -16.25 -20.76
CA GLU A 332 24.89 -16.69 -21.90
C GLU A 332 25.75 -17.91 -21.54
N ALA A 333 26.44 -17.89 -20.39
CA ALA A 333 27.24 -19.02 -19.92
C ALA A 333 26.38 -20.27 -19.66
N PHE A 334 25.19 -20.12 -19.07
CA PHE A 334 24.26 -21.23 -18.85
C PHE A 334 23.71 -21.80 -20.15
N VAL A 335 23.34 -20.96 -21.13
CA VAL A 335 22.90 -21.41 -22.46
C VAL A 335 24.02 -22.20 -23.15
N GLN A 336 25.25 -21.69 -23.17
CA GLN A 336 26.39 -22.38 -23.77
C GLN A 336 26.65 -23.74 -23.13
N ASN A 337 26.53 -23.83 -21.81
CA ASN A 337 26.72 -25.06 -21.05
C ASN A 337 25.46 -25.94 -20.98
N LYS A 338 24.37 -25.57 -21.66
CA LYS A 338 23.08 -26.27 -21.67
C LYS A 338 22.48 -26.48 -20.28
N ILE A 339 22.64 -25.50 -19.40
CA ILE A 339 22.11 -25.50 -18.02
C ILE A 339 20.74 -24.80 -18.03
N PRO A 340 19.64 -25.49 -17.68
CA PRO A 340 18.34 -24.86 -17.51
C PRO A 340 18.36 -23.84 -16.38
N TYR A 341 17.77 -22.66 -16.60
CA TYR A 341 17.71 -21.59 -15.62
C TYR A 341 16.35 -20.88 -15.64
N GLN A 342 16.05 -20.15 -14.57
CA GLN A 342 14.87 -19.29 -14.47
C GLN A 342 15.27 -17.94 -13.85
N VAL A 343 14.90 -16.84 -14.51
CA VAL A 343 15.09 -15.49 -13.97
C VAL A 343 13.86 -15.11 -13.13
N VAL A 344 14.08 -14.79 -11.85
CA VAL A 344 13.02 -14.37 -10.93
C VAL A 344 12.87 -12.85 -10.97
N ARG A 345 11.64 -12.34 -11.17
CA ARG A 345 11.32 -10.90 -11.23
C ARG A 345 12.11 -10.14 -12.32
N GLY A 346 12.05 -10.65 -13.54
CA GLY A 346 12.58 -10.02 -14.73
C GLY A 346 12.10 -10.77 -15.98
N VAL A 347 12.40 -10.21 -17.16
CA VAL A 347 12.25 -10.94 -18.42
C VAL A 347 13.63 -11.48 -18.79
N GLU A 348 13.73 -12.79 -19.02
CA GLU A 348 14.93 -13.45 -19.57
C GLU A 348 15.47 -12.60 -20.73
N PHE A 349 16.79 -12.45 -20.81
CA PHE A 349 17.41 -11.56 -21.80
C PHE A 349 16.89 -11.86 -23.21
N TYR A 350 16.88 -13.13 -23.62
CA TYR A 350 16.39 -13.57 -24.92
C TYR A 350 14.86 -13.47 -25.12
N ARG A 351 14.09 -13.24 -24.05
CA ARG A 351 12.64 -13.02 -24.14
C ARG A 351 12.25 -11.55 -24.20
N ARG A 352 13.19 -10.61 -24.01
CA ARG A 352 12.90 -9.18 -24.12
C ARG A 352 12.45 -8.83 -25.54
N LYS A 353 11.56 -7.83 -25.64
CA LYS A 353 10.88 -7.49 -26.90
C LYS A 353 11.90 -7.11 -27.97
N GLU A 354 12.79 -6.18 -27.63
CA GLU A 354 13.82 -5.63 -28.49
C GLU A 354 14.79 -6.70 -29.04
N ILE A 355 15.16 -7.67 -28.21
CA ILE A 355 16.06 -8.76 -28.61
C ILE A 355 15.35 -9.74 -29.54
N ARG A 356 14.11 -10.12 -29.22
CA ARG A 356 13.32 -11.00 -30.08
C ARG A 356 12.99 -10.35 -31.43
N ASP A 357 12.76 -9.04 -31.45
CA ASP A 357 12.51 -8.29 -32.70
C ASP A 357 13.76 -8.30 -33.58
N LEU A 358 14.94 -8.00 -33.01
CA LEU A 358 16.21 -8.07 -33.74
C LEU A 358 16.51 -9.50 -34.26
N LEU A 359 16.31 -10.52 -33.43
CA LEU A 359 16.49 -11.91 -33.85
C LEU A 359 15.54 -12.30 -34.97
N ALA A 360 14.30 -11.80 -34.96
CA ALA A 360 13.35 -12.06 -36.04
C ALA A 360 13.78 -11.37 -37.35
N TYR A 361 14.37 -10.16 -37.31
CA TYR A 361 15.01 -9.58 -38.51
C TYR A 361 16.11 -10.49 -39.06
N LEU A 362 17.02 -10.95 -38.20
CA LEU A 362 18.11 -11.83 -38.61
C LEU A 362 17.60 -13.17 -39.16
N LYS A 363 16.53 -13.73 -38.58
CA LYS A 363 15.91 -14.95 -39.08
C LYS A 363 15.35 -14.80 -40.49
N ILE A 364 14.68 -13.69 -40.80
CA ILE A 364 14.15 -13.46 -42.16
C ILE A 364 15.27 -13.29 -43.18
N LEU A 365 16.38 -12.64 -42.79
CA LEU A 365 17.54 -12.49 -43.68
C LEU A 365 18.15 -13.85 -44.07
N VAL A 366 18.09 -14.84 -43.17
CA VAL A 366 18.61 -16.19 -43.40
C VAL A 366 17.56 -17.11 -44.03
N ASN A 367 16.31 -17.00 -43.59
CA ASN A 367 15.17 -17.78 -44.04
C ASN A 367 13.97 -16.84 -44.31
N PRO A 368 13.81 -16.37 -45.55
CA PRO A 368 12.69 -15.49 -45.92
C PRO A 368 11.30 -16.10 -45.71
N ASP A 369 11.19 -17.43 -45.64
CA ASP A 369 9.93 -18.16 -45.48
C ASP A 369 9.49 -18.33 -44.00
N ASP A 370 10.22 -17.75 -43.03
CA ASP A 370 9.81 -17.75 -41.61
C ASP A 370 8.67 -16.76 -41.35
N GLU A 371 7.43 -17.18 -41.64
CA GLU A 371 6.21 -16.40 -41.44
C GLU A 371 6.05 -15.89 -39.98
N ILE A 372 6.50 -16.67 -39.00
CA ILE A 372 6.40 -16.32 -37.57
C ILE A 372 7.32 -15.13 -37.26
N ALA A 373 8.55 -15.16 -37.77
CA ALA A 373 9.47 -14.03 -37.65
C ALA A 373 8.94 -12.79 -38.40
N LEU A 374 8.37 -12.98 -39.60
CA LEU A 374 7.79 -11.91 -40.40
C LEU A 374 6.64 -11.20 -39.70
N LEU A 375 5.62 -11.94 -39.26
CA LEU A 375 4.47 -11.38 -38.55
C LEU A 375 4.88 -10.58 -37.31
N ARG A 376 5.95 -11.00 -36.63
CA ARG A 376 6.48 -10.28 -35.46
C ARG A 376 7.02 -8.89 -35.81
N ILE A 377 7.79 -8.78 -36.90
CA ILE A 377 8.57 -7.57 -37.19
C ILE A 377 8.01 -6.71 -38.31
N ILE A 378 7.01 -7.20 -39.05
CA ILE A 378 6.46 -6.53 -40.24
C ILE A 378 6.05 -5.08 -39.96
N ASN A 379 5.49 -4.83 -38.77
CA ASN A 379 5.08 -3.49 -38.33
C ASN A 379 5.85 -2.97 -37.10
N THR A 380 7.06 -3.49 -36.84
CA THR A 380 7.94 -3.00 -35.76
C THR A 380 9.33 -2.66 -36.31
N PRO A 381 9.71 -1.38 -36.52
CA PRO A 381 8.96 -0.15 -36.23
C PRO A 381 7.72 0.03 -37.13
N ALA A 382 6.82 0.94 -36.76
CA ALA A 382 5.56 1.15 -37.47
C ALA A 382 5.80 1.53 -38.94
N ARG A 383 5.20 0.74 -39.85
CA ARG A 383 5.27 0.92 -41.31
C ARG A 383 3.91 1.17 -41.94
N GLY A 384 2.84 1.26 -41.14
CA GLY A 384 1.47 1.41 -41.65
C GLY A 384 0.89 0.12 -42.22
N ILE A 385 1.43 -1.04 -41.80
CA ILE A 385 0.94 -2.36 -42.21
C ILE A 385 0.08 -2.91 -41.06
N GLY A 386 -1.20 -3.13 -41.31
CA GLY A 386 -2.21 -3.54 -40.31
C GLY A 386 -2.93 -4.81 -40.71
#